data_AF-A0AA37NY81-F1
#
_entry.id   AF-A0AA37NY81-F1
#
_cell.length_a   1.000
_cell.length_b   1.000
_cell.length_c   1.000
_cell.angle_alpha   90.00
_cell.angle_beta   90.00
_cell.angle_gamma   90.00
#
_symmetry.space_group_name_H-M   'P 1'
#
loop_
_entity.id
_entity.type
_entity.pdbx_description
1 polymer ?
#
loop_
_entity_poly.entity_id
_entity_poly.type
_entity_poly.pdbx_seq_one_letter_code
_entity_poly.pdbx_strand_id
1 'polypeptide(L)'
;MLSETTDGDYLVRRFIVKRPGDTDYSVRYQINLAKLSSTLDGNSRELGDLDNFVGNLMKDTLMRVKSVEITGYSSPDGPLKFNETLARNRAQDFKNYVDRKYGFSNKYDVTVNAVAEDWEMCRALVAKSEVPDKQSVLDILDGSRSPDAKELALKKMPSVWNYMKKNILPPLRRVELTINYGEGSVVEQRTMIPRPKPAPQPVCEPCGCEVIDESITGIIVEMPGSDVDYKKELREARKIVREQERAARKTAREEAKAAKKSYRELEKM
;
A
#
# COMPACT_ATOMS: atom_id res chain seq x y z
N MET A 1 0.43 0.06 0.87
CA MET A 1 0.30 1.47 1.31
C MET A 1 -0.19 1.45 2.75
N LEU A 2 0.68 1.42 3.76
CA LEU A 2 0.27 0.89 5.07
C LEU A 2 -0.61 1.79 5.95
N SER A 3 -0.58 3.12 5.76
CA SER A 3 -1.52 4.14 6.25
C SER A 3 -1.58 5.32 5.26
N GLU A 4 -2.62 6.14 5.37
CA GLU A 4 -2.71 7.59 5.14
C GLU A 4 -4.08 8.01 5.73
N THR A 5 -4.33 7.76 7.04
CA THR A 5 -5.65 7.90 7.71
C THR A 5 -6.04 9.36 8.04
N THR A 6 -7.22 9.89 7.67
CA THR A 6 -7.86 11.01 8.39
C THR A 6 -9.42 10.92 8.33
N ASP A 7 -10.17 11.29 9.38
CA ASP A 7 -11.58 10.87 9.64
C ASP A 7 -12.56 12.04 9.94
N GLY A 8 -13.54 12.33 9.05
CA GLY A 8 -14.33 13.60 9.00
C GLY A 8 -14.03 14.37 7.69
N ASP A 9 -13.73 15.69 7.67
CA ASP A 9 -13.24 16.49 6.49
C ASP A 9 -11.85 16.03 5.95
N TYR A 10 -11.70 14.74 5.68
CA TYR A 10 -10.44 14.05 5.87
C TYR A 10 -10.27 12.72 5.07
N LEU A 11 -9.12 12.58 4.40
CA LEU A 11 -8.61 11.45 3.61
C LEU A 11 -7.95 10.30 4.44
N VAL A 12 -8.61 9.14 4.70
CA VAL A 12 -8.03 7.88 5.27
C VAL A 12 -7.55 6.87 4.21
N ARG A 13 -6.42 6.15 4.45
CA ARG A 13 -5.83 4.93 3.79
C ARG A 13 -5.11 4.01 4.82
N ARG A 14 -4.93 2.70 4.55
CA ARG A 14 -4.07 1.71 5.28
C ARG A 14 -4.06 0.40 4.47
N PHE A 15 -2.95 -0.36 4.35
CA PHE A 15 -2.85 -1.62 3.55
C PHE A 15 -1.57 -2.48 3.70
N ILE A 16 -1.71 -3.74 4.14
CA ILE A 16 -1.13 -4.94 3.50
C ILE A 16 -2.16 -6.08 3.47
N VAL A 17 -2.51 -6.59 2.29
CA VAL A 17 -2.85 -8.02 2.08
C VAL A 17 -1.86 -8.50 1.03
N LYS A 18 -0.95 -9.38 1.44
CA LYS A 18 -0.05 -10.09 0.54
C LYS A 18 -0.47 -11.54 0.49
N ARG A 19 -0.31 -12.19 -0.67
CA ARG A 19 -0.43 -13.66 -0.72
C ARG A 19 0.79 -14.24 -0.01
N PRO A 20 0.65 -15.38 0.67
CA PRO A 20 1.80 -16.13 1.17
C PRO A 20 2.78 -16.38 0.00
N GLY A 21 4.01 -15.89 0.14
CA GLY A 21 5.04 -15.96 -0.91
C GLY A 21 5.18 -14.73 -1.83
N ASP A 22 4.39 -13.66 -1.70
CA ASP A 22 4.64 -12.40 -2.43
C ASP A 22 5.86 -11.66 -1.81
N THR A 23 7.04 -11.77 -2.42
CA THR A 23 8.31 -11.13 -2.02
C THR A 23 8.17 -9.65 -1.66
N ASP A 24 8.79 -9.20 -0.56
CA ASP A 24 8.79 -7.79 -0.13
C ASP A 24 9.96 -6.99 -0.70
N TYR A 25 11.17 -7.54 -0.62
CA TYR A 25 12.40 -6.88 -1.07
C TYR A 25 13.31 -7.88 -1.78
N SER A 26 14.04 -7.43 -2.81
CA SER A 26 14.93 -8.28 -3.59
C SER A 26 16.31 -7.65 -3.75
N VAL A 27 17.30 -8.22 -3.09
CA VAL A 27 18.66 -7.65 -3.01
C VAL A 27 19.62 -8.49 -3.83
N ARG A 28 20.28 -7.88 -4.82
CA ARG A 28 21.15 -8.56 -5.79
C ARG A 28 22.53 -8.85 -5.21
N TYR A 29 23.17 -9.87 -5.78
CA TYR A 29 24.52 -10.31 -5.45
C TYR A 29 25.38 -10.49 -6.72
N GLN A 30 26.68 -10.27 -6.59
CA GLN A 30 27.63 -10.51 -7.68
C GLN A 30 27.84 -12.02 -7.94
N ILE A 31 28.33 -12.35 -9.14
CA ILE A 31 28.70 -13.73 -9.51
C ILE A 31 29.70 -14.31 -8.50
N ASN A 32 29.52 -15.56 -8.09
CA ASN A 32 30.37 -16.30 -7.14
C ASN A 32 30.59 -15.66 -5.76
N LEU A 33 29.89 -14.56 -5.42
CA LEU A 33 30.02 -13.88 -4.15
C LEU A 33 28.75 -13.98 -3.30
N ALA A 34 28.96 -14.29 -2.02
CA ALA A 34 27.97 -14.25 -0.94
C ALA A 34 28.24 -13.08 0.02
N LYS A 35 28.51 -11.89 -0.56
CA LYS A 35 28.71 -10.66 0.18
C LYS A 35 27.82 -9.56 -0.35
N LEU A 36 26.96 -9.03 0.52
CA LEU A 36 26.11 -7.89 0.24
C LEU A 36 26.97 -6.67 -0.10
N SER A 37 26.70 -6.08 -1.27
CA SER A 37 27.17 -4.74 -1.62
C SER A 37 25.96 -3.82 -1.78
N SER A 38 25.93 -2.70 -1.05
CA SER A 38 24.90 -1.67 -1.20
C SER A 38 25.05 -0.85 -2.49
N THR A 39 26.21 -0.89 -3.14
CA THR A 39 26.50 -0.14 -4.38
C THR A 39 26.22 -0.93 -5.65
N LEU A 40 25.84 -2.21 -5.54
CA LEU A 40 25.39 -2.98 -6.70
C LEU A 40 24.03 -2.45 -7.19
N ASP A 41 23.83 -2.44 -8.51
CA ASP A 41 22.63 -1.88 -9.15
C ASP A 41 21.31 -2.37 -8.51
N GLY A 42 20.45 -1.42 -8.14
CA GLY A 42 19.19 -1.64 -7.42
C GLY A 42 19.29 -1.71 -5.90
N ASN A 43 20.40 -2.21 -5.33
CA ASN A 43 20.47 -2.54 -3.91
C ASN A 43 20.35 -1.33 -2.97
N SER A 44 20.91 -0.17 -3.33
CA SER A 44 20.82 1.04 -2.50
C SER A 44 19.38 1.49 -2.29
N ARG A 45 18.53 1.32 -3.30
CA ARG A 45 17.09 1.62 -3.24
C ARG A 45 16.36 0.59 -2.37
N GLU A 46 16.50 -0.70 -2.69
CA GLU A 46 15.84 -1.80 -1.96
C GLU A 46 16.17 -1.78 -0.46
N LEU A 47 17.43 -1.53 -0.10
CA LEU A 47 17.86 -1.41 1.29
C LEU A 47 17.30 -0.16 1.98
N GLY A 48 17.13 0.95 1.24
CA GLY A 48 16.51 2.19 1.74
C GLY A 48 15.00 2.06 1.92
N ASP A 49 14.31 1.37 1.01
CA ASP A 49 12.89 1.06 1.11
C ASP A 49 12.63 0.11 2.31
N LEU A 50 13.53 -0.87 2.54
CA LEU A 50 13.53 -1.71 3.75
C LEU A 50 13.83 -0.90 5.04
N ASP A 51 14.78 0.03 5.03
CA ASP A 51 15.03 0.96 6.16
C ASP A 51 13.75 1.72 6.54
N ASN A 52 13.09 2.32 5.55
CA ASN A 52 11.85 3.08 5.72
C ASN A 52 10.73 2.19 6.28
N PHE A 53 10.58 0.97 5.76
CA PHE A 53 9.61 0.01 6.27
C PHE A 53 9.86 -0.36 7.73
N VAL A 54 11.09 -0.73 8.10
CA VAL A 54 11.42 -1.09 9.50
C VAL A 54 11.21 0.12 10.43
N GLY A 55 11.56 1.32 9.98
CA GLY A 55 11.32 2.56 10.72
C GLY A 55 9.85 2.88 10.97
N ASN A 56 8.94 2.42 10.10
CA ASN A 56 7.49 2.54 10.26
C ASN A 56 6.90 1.40 11.09
N LEU A 57 7.36 0.17 10.88
CA LEU A 57 6.97 -1.03 11.64
C LEU A 57 7.22 -0.88 13.15
N MET A 58 8.30 -0.18 13.54
CA MET A 58 8.59 0.12 14.95
C MET A 58 7.66 1.19 15.58
N LYS A 59 6.85 1.90 14.79
CA LYS A 59 5.96 2.99 15.24
C LYS A 59 4.48 2.62 15.19
N ASP A 60 4.10 1.67 14.33
CA ASP A 60 2.70 1.30 14.09
C ASP A 60 2.32 0.02 14.85
N THR A 61 1.49 0.18 15.88
CA THR A 61 1.03 -0.93 16.75
C THR A 61 0.07 -1.90 16.06
N LEU A 62 -0.42 -1.59 14.84
CA LEU A 62 -1.31 -2.44 14.07
C LEU A 62 -0.55 -3.46 13.20
N MET A 63 0.75 -3.24 12.95
CA MET A 63 1.55 -4.13 12.11
C MET A 63 2.05 -5.36 12.88
N ARG A 64 1.38 -6.50 12.70
CA ARG A 64 1.74 -7.76 13.35
C ARG A 64 2.48 -8.69 12.38
N VAL A 65 3.80 -8.52 12.28
CA VAL A 65 4.68 -9.51 11.61
C VAL A 65 4.62 -10.83 12.38
N LYS A 66 4.30 -11.91 11.67
CA LYS A 66 4.23 -13.28 12.19
C LYS A 66 5.58 -13.99 12.05
N SER A 67 6.16 -13.94 10.86
CA SER A 67 7.50 -14.48 10.58
C SER A 67 8.13 -13.76 9.40
N VAL A 68 9.43 -13.97 9.22
CA VAL A 68 10.24 -13.43 8.12
C VAL A 68 10.96 -14.59 7.46
N GLU A 69 10.92 -14.65 6.14
CA GLU A 69 11.62 -15.63 5.33
C GLU A 69 12.71 -14.92 4.52
N ILE A 70 13.90 -15.51 4.50
CA ILE A 70 15.07 -15.02 3.74
C ILE A 70 15.51 -16.14 2.80
N THR A 71 15.22 -15.99 1.52
CA THR A 71 15.52 -17.01 0.50
C THR A 71 16.65 -16.53 -0.39
N GLY A 72 17.79 -17.22 -0.36
CA GLY A 72 18.91 -16.94 -1.23
C GLY A 72 18.83 -17.72 -2.53
N TYR A 73 19.29 -17.10 -3.62
CA TYR A 73 19.26 -17.65 -4.97
C TYR A 73 20.63 -17.61 -5.63
N SER A 74 20.89 -18.55 -6.54
CA SER A 74 21.98 -18.47 -7.51
C SER A 74 21.46 -18.57 -8.95
N SER A 75 22.28 -18.10 -9.88
CA SER A 75 22.09 -18.34 -11.31
C SER A 75 22.56 -19.76 -11.66
N PRO A 76 21.93 -20.42 -12.66
CA PRO A 76 22.42 -21.69 -13.19
C PRO A 76 23.65 -21.46 -14.08
N ASP A 77 24.78 -21.10 -13.48
CA ASP A 77 26.09 -20.95 -14.13
C ASP A 77 27.25 -21.53 -13.31
N GLY A 78 27.10 -22.80 -12.94
CA GLY A 78 28.06 -23.55 -12.15
C GLY A 78 27.52 -24.93 -11.74
N PRO A 79 28.32 -25.77 -11.05
CA PRO A 79 27.83 -27.05 -10.53
C PRO A 79 26.73 -26.83 -9.47
N LEU A 80 25.63 -27.58 -9.56
CA LEU A 80 24.46 -27.44 -8.68
C LEU A 80 24.81 -27.35 -7.18
N LYS A 81 25.69 -28.23 -6.68
CA LYS A 81 26.14 -28.26 -5.27
C LYS A 81 26.89 -26.98 -4.84
N PHE A 82 27.60 -26.33 -5.77
CA PHE A 82 28.21 -25.03 -5.52
C PHE A 82 27.13 -23.94 -5.48
N ASN A 83 26.17 -23.96 -6.41
CA ASN A 83 25.06 -23.00 -6.48
C ASN A 83 24.15 -23.07 -5.24
N GLU A 84 23.85 -24.27 -4.72
CA GLU A 84 23.17 -24.51 -3.44
C GLU A 84 23.91 -23.86 -2.26
N THR A 85 25.22 -24.09 -2.18
CA THR A 85 26.06 -23.57 -1.10
C THR A 85 26.16 -22.04 -1.17
N LEU A 86 26.31 -21.50 -2.37
CA LEU A 86 26.37 -20.06 -2.62
C LEU A 86 25.03 -19.37 -2.30
N ALA A 87 23.90 -19.98 -2.68
CA ALA A 87 22.56 -19.49 -2.37
C ALA A 87 22.33 -19.42 -0.86
N ARG A 88 22.65 -20.50 -0.12
CA ARG A 88 22.58 -20.55 1.35
C ARG A 88 23.47 -19.50 2.01
N ASN A 89 24.70 -19.32 1.53
CA ASN A 89 25.63 -18.34 2.06
C ASN A 89 25.14 -16.90 1.83
N ARG A 90 24.51 -16.61 0.69
CA ARG A 90 23.87 -15.30 0.42
C ARG A 90 22.73 -15.02 1.39
N ALA A 91 21.84 -15.99 1.57
CA ALA A 91 20.73 -15.89 2.52
C ALA A 91 21.24 -15.62 3.95
N GLN A 92 22.29 -16.31 4.38
CA GLN A 92 22.90 -16.11 5.69
C GLN A 92 23.61 -14.76 5.84
N ASP A 93 24.33 -14.28 4.82
CA ASP A 93 24.96 -12.95 4.83
C ASP A 93 23.89 -11.83 4.93
N PHE A 94 22.78 -11.98 4.21
CA PHE A 94 21.66 -11.05 4.32
C PHE A 94 20.95 -11.13 5.69
N LYS A 95 20.72 -12.33 6.24
CA LYS A 95 20.23 -12.52 7.61
C LYS A 95 21.11 -11.79 8.62
N ASN A 96 22.43 -12.00 8.55
CA ASN A 96 23.40 -11.35 9.42
C ASN A 96 23.37 -9.81 9.28
N TYR A 97 23.12 -9.29 8.08
CA TYR A 97 22.93 -7.87 7.83
C TYR A 97 21.67 -7.32 8.54
N VAL A 98 20.50 -7.93 8.33
CA VAL A 98 19.23 -7.46 8.95
C VAL A 98 19.19 -7.69 10.47
N ASP A 99 19.81 -8.76 10.98
CA ASP A 99 19.96 -8.99 12.41
C ASP A 99 20.83 -7.90 13.06
N ARG A 100 22.00 -7.60 12.47
CA ARG A 100 22.89 -6.56 13.00
C ARG A 100 22.28 -5.16 12.95
N LYS A 101 21.50 -4.86 11.92
CA LYS A 101 20.96 -3.51 11.67
C LYS A 101 19.62 -3.25 12.36
N TYR A 102 18.76 -4.27 12.44
CA TYR A 102 17.37 -4.12 12.91
C TYR A 102 16.99 -5.07 14.06
N GLY A 103 17.81 -6.09 14.35
CA GLY A 103 17.53 -7.11 15.36
C GLY A 103 16.40 -8.08 14.97
N PHE A 104 16.26 -8.44 13.69
CA PHE A 104 15.13 -9.24 13.19
C PHE A 104 14.93 -10.55 13.96
N SER A 105 15.96 -11.37 14.12
CA SER A 105 15.86 -12.65 14.84
C SER A 105 15.61 -12.52 16.35
N ASN A 106 15.72 -11.31 16.91
CA ASN A 106 15.36 -11.03 18.31
C ASN A 106 13.88 -10.60 18.44
N LYS A 107 13.20 -10.33 17.32
CA LYS A 107 11.85 -9.73 17.26
C LYS A 107 10.83 -10.64 16.55
N TYR A 108 11.28 -11.43 15.59
CA TYR A 108 10.46 -12.24 14.70
C TYR A 108 11.06 -13.63 14.54
N ASP A 109 10.23 -14.61 14.20
CA ASP A 109 10.69 -15.91 13.71
C ASP A 109 11.30 -15.73 12.30
N VAL A 110 12.58 -16.06 12.13
CA VAL A 110 13.35 -15.84 10.89
C VAL A 110 13.79 -17.18 10.29
N THR A 111 13.17 -17.58 9.19
CA THR A 111 13.54 -18.77 8.41
C THR A 111 14.54 -18.41 7.30
N VAL A 112 15.52 -19.29 7.05
CA VAL A 112 16.52 -19.13 5.98
C VAL A 112 16.40 -20.28 4.99
N ASN A 113 16.07 -19.94 3.74
CA ASN A 113 15.90 -20.88 2.64
C ASN A 113 16.94 -20.63 1.54
N ALA A 114 17.15 -21.62 0.68
CA ALA A 114 18.10 -21.55 -0.42
C ALA A 114 17.56 -22.29 -1.65
N VAL A 115 17.47 -21.58 -2.77
CA VAL A 115 17.15 -22.14 -4.08
C VAL A 115 18.41 -22.05 -4.94
N ALA A 116 18.98 -23.20 -5.29
CA ALA A 116 20.23 -23.24 -6.05
C ALA A 116 20.09 -22.55 -7.41
N GLU A 117 19.02 -22.89 -8.14
CA GLU A 117 18.83 -22.49 -9.53
C GLU A 117 17.35 -22.24 -9.79
N ASP A 118 17.00 -20.97 -9.93
CA ASP A 118 15.63 -20.54 -10.18
C ASP A 118 15.30 -20.62 -11.67
N TRP A 119 15.00 -21.85 -12.11
CA TRP A 119 14.67 -22.14 -13.51
C TRP A 119 13.34 -21.52 -13.95
N GLU A 120 12.39 -21.30 -13.04
CA GLU A 120 11.11 -20.64 -13.33
C GLU A 120 11.30 -19.15 -13.64
N MET A 121 12.01 -18.41 -12.78
CA MET A 121 12.38 -17.02 -13.07
C MET A 121 13.28 -16.92 -14.29
N CYS A 122 14.23 -17.86 -14.48
CA CYS A 122 15.07 -17.90 -15.68
C CYS A 122 14.21 -17.98 -16.95
N ARG A 123 13.21 -18.87 -16.98
CA ARG A 123 12.25 -19.02 -18.08
C ARG A 123 11.37 -17.79 -18.27
N ALA A 124 10.91 -17.17 -17.19
CA ALA A 124 10.11 -15.94 -17.24
C ALA A 124 10.91 -14.74 -17.77
N LEU A 125 12.19 -14.63 -17.43
CA LEU A 125 13.11 -13.61 -17.97
C LEU A 125 13.41 -13.86 -19.45
N VAL A 126 13.71 -15.11 -19.84
CA VAL A 126 13.93 -15.45 -21.26
C VAL A 126 12.73 -15.09 -22.12
N ALA A 127 11.50 -15.41 -21.67
CA ALA A 127 10.26 -15.11 -22.39
C ALA A 127 10.08 -13.62 -22.72
N LYS A 128 10.56 -12.73 -21.83
CA LYS A 128 10.46 -11.27 -21.93
C LYS A 128 11.68 -10.61 -22.57
N SER A 129 12.68 -11.40 -22.95
CA SER A 129 13.96 -10.94 -23.49
C SER A 129 14.07 -11.13 -24.99
N GLU A 130 15.05 -10.48 -25.62
CA GLU A 130 15.43 -10.69 -27.02
C GLU A 130 16.67 -11.59 -27.14
N VAL A 131 16.66 -12.73 -26.42
CA VAL A 131 17.71 -13.74 -26.57
C VAL A 131 17.68 -14.35 -27.99
N PRO A 132 18.84 -14.64 -28.61
CA PRO A 132 18.90 -15.44 -29.83
C PRO A 132 18.19 -16.78 -29.66
N ASP A 133 17.66 -17.34 -30.75
CA ASP A 133 17.04 -18.67 -30.79
C ASP A 133 15.98 -18.91 -29.69
N LYS A 134 15.25 -17.84 -29.30
CA LYS A 134 14.34 -17.76 -28.14
C LYS A 134 13.47 -19.00 -27.96
N GLN A 135 12.84 -19.51 -29.02
CA GLN A 135 12.00 -20.70 -28.93
C GLN A 135 12.78 -21.93 -28.50
N SER A 136 13.94 -22.22 -29.11
CA SER A 136 14.79 -23.35 -28.74
C SER A 136 15.31 -23.25 -27.29
N VAL A 137 15.56 -22.03 -26.80
CA VAL A 137 15.90 -21.77 -25.39
C VAL A 137 14.72 -22.13 -24.49
N LEU A 138 13.51 -21.71 -24.84
CA LEU A 138 12.30 -22.04 -24.09
C LEU A 138 11.99 -23.55 -24.09
N ASP A 139 12.16 -24.23 -25.22
CA ASP A 139 11.97 -25.69 -25.33
C ASP A 139 12.95 -26.46 -24.42
N ILE A 140 14.18 -25.96 -24.23
CA ILE A 140 15.15 -26.51 -23.26
C ILE A 140 14.68 -26.27 -21.81
N LEU A 141 14.14 -25.09 -21.52
CA LEU A 141 13.72 -24.68 -20.17
C LEU A 141 12.42 -25.34 -19.72
N ASP A 142 11.44 -25.48 -20.61
CA ASP A 142 10.14 -26.12 -20.34
C ASP A 142 10.23 -27.66 -20.38
N GLY A 143 11.29 -28.22 -20.99
CA GLY A 143 11.51 -29.66 -21.06
C GLY A 143 11.86 -30.32 -19.71
N SER A 144 11.59 -31.62 -19.62
CA SER A 144 11.80 -32.48 -18.43
C SER A 144 13.26 -32.87 -18.16
N ARG A 145 14.23 -32.08 -18.64
CA ARG A 145 15.67 -32.31 -18.46
C ARG A 145 16.10 -31.99 -17.03
N SER A 146 17.13 -32.66 -16.52
CA SER A 146 17.78 -32.28 -15.25
C SER A 146 18.43 -30.89 -15.35
N PRO A 147 18.65 -30.18 -14.21
CA PRO A 147 19.29 -28.87 -14.19
C PRO A 147 20.62 -28.82 -14.97
N ASP A 148 21.54 -29.74 -14.68
CA ASP A 148 22.82 -29.87 -15.39
C ASP A 148 22.65 -30.08 -16.91
N ALA A 149 21.62 -30.82 -17.33
CA ALA A 149 21.34 -31.06 -18.75
C ALA A 149 20.69 -29.85 -19.45
N LYS A 150 19.95 -29.00 -18.71
CA LYS A 150 19.48 -27.69 -19.20
C LYS A 150 20.68 -26.76 -19.36
N GLU A 151 21.50 -26.61 -18.34
CA GLU A 151 22.70 -25.77 -18.35
C GLU A 151 23.66 -26.16 -19.48
N LEU A 152 23.96 -27.46 -19.63
CA LEU A 152 24.85 -27.96 -20.69
C LEU A 152 24.27 -27.74 -22.10
N ALA A 153 22.95 -27.85 -22.28
CA ALA A 153 22.30 -27.57 -23.56
C ALA A 153 22.40 -26.08 -23.92
N LEU A 154 22.19 -25.18 -22.96
CA LEU A 154 22.33 -23.73 -23.15
C LEU A 154 23.78 -23.33 -23.43
N LYS A 155 24.76 -23.93 -22.72
CA LYS A 155 26.20 -23.72 -22.96
C LYS A 155 26.66 -24.16 -24.37
N LYS A 156 25.97 -25.13 -25.00
CA LYS A 156 26.21 -25.53 -26.39
C LYS A 156 25.72 -24.51 -27.43
N MET A 157 25.06 -23.43 -27.02
CA MET A 157 24.60 -22.33 -27.88
C MET A 157 25.36 -21.04 -27.50
N PRO A 158 26.56 -20.75 -28.06
CA PRO A 158 27.42 -19.68 -27.55
C PRO A 158 26.83 -18.27 -27.65
N SER A 159 26.01 -17.99 -28.67
CA SER A 159 25.27 -16.74 -28.85
C SER A 159 24.28 -16.53 -27.69
N VAL A 160 23.43 -17.52 -27.45
CA VAL A 160 22.47 -17.59 -26.33
C VAL A 160 23.19 -17.44 -25.00
N TRP A 161 24.20 -18.26 -24.73
CA TRP A 161 24.89 -18.26 -23.44
C TRP A 161 25.57 -16.92 -23.13
N ASN A 162 26.15 -16.26 -24.14
CA ASN A 162 26.74 -14.93 -23.98
C ASN A 162 25.70 -13.83 -23.76
N TYR A 163 24.51 -13.96 -24.36
CA TYR A 163 23.37 -13.08 -24.05
C TYR A 163 22.85 -13.31 -22.63
N MET A 164 22.63 -14.56 -22.23
CA MET A 164 22.11 -14.93 -20.92
C MET A 164 23.02 -14.43 -19.78
N LYS A 165 24.34 -14.63 -19.88
CA LYS A 165 25.31 -14.10 -18.90
C LYS A 165 25.23 -12.59 -18.66
N LYS A 166 24.85 -11.82 -19.68
CA LYS A 166 24.74 -10.35 -19.61
C LYS A 166 23.37 -9.89 -19.12
N ASN A 167 22.30 -10.53 -19.59
CA ASN A 167 20.94 -9.98 -19.50
C ASN A 167 19.96 -10.81 -18.64
N ILE A 168 20.21 -12.11 -18.45
CA ILE A 168 19.26 -13.06 -17.82
C ILE A 168 19.78 -13.58 -16.48
N LEU A 169 21.05 -13.97 -16.42
CA LEU A 169 21.64 -14.55 -15.22
C LEU A 169 21.89 -13.55 -14.08
N PRO A 170 22.27 -12.27 -14.31
CA PRO A 170 22.53 -11.35 -13.21
C PRO A 170 21.31 -11.08 -12.30
N PRO A 171 20.08 -10.89 -12.82
CA PRO A 171 18.88 -10.78 -11.97
C PRO A 171 18.59 -12.01 -11.08
N LEU A 172 18.98 -13.22 -11.50
CA LEU A 172 18.74 -14.45 -10.71
C LEU A 172 19.60 -14.51 -9.44
N ARG A 173 20.72 -13.79 -9.40
CA ARG A 173 21.65 -13.75 -8.26
C ARG A 173 21.11 -12.77 -7.22
N ARG A 174 20.22 -13.23 -6.36
CA ARG A 174 19.50 -12.38 -5.39
C ARG A 174 19.28 -13.07 -4.05
N VAL A 175 18.91 -12.29 -3.06
CA VAL A 175 18.22 -12.74 -1.84
C VAL A 175 16.88 -12.04 -1.83
N GLU A 176 15.83 -12.81 -1.57
CA GLU A 176 14.49 -12.30 -1.37
C GLU A 176 14.16 -12.31 0.12
N LEU A 177 13.55 -11.21 0.58
CA LEU A 177 13.00 -11.05 1.91
C LEU A 177 11.48 -11.05 1.78
N THR A 178 10.83 -12.01 2.43
CA THR A 178 9.36 -12.13 2.46
C THR A 178 8.89 -12.01 3.90
N ILE A 179 7.96 -11.10 4.15
CA ILE A 179 7.45 -10.78 5.47
C ILE A 179 6.05 -11.36 5.57
N ASN A 180 5.91 -12.40 6.39
CA ASN A 180 4.62 -13.02 6.64
C ASN A 180 3.95 -12.27 7.79
N TYR A 181 2.77 -11.72 7.55
CA TYR A 181 2.00 -11.01 8.54
C TYR A 181 0.90 -11.91 9.14
N GLY A 182 0.46 -11.64 10.37
CA GLY A 182 -0.60 -12.41 11.04
C GLY A 182 -1.99 -12.20 10.43
N GLU A 183 -2.97 -12.99 10.87
CA GLU A 183 -4.38 -12.74 10.51
C GLU A 183 -4.80 -11.34 10.99
N GLY A 184 -5.48 -10.58 10.11
CA GLY A 184 -5.88 -9.21 10.39
C GLY A 184 -4.79 -8.14 10.27
N SER A 185 -3.63 -8.43 9.65
CA SER A 185 -2.54 -7.45 9.40
C SER A 185 -2.84 -6.41 8.31
N VAL A 186 -4.10 -6.00 8.24
CA VAL A 186 -4.83 -5.70 7.03
C VAL A 186 -5.54 -4.35 7.20
N VAL A 187 -5.09 -3.39 6.39
CA VAL A 187 -5.92 -2.52 5.54
C VAL A 187 -7.08 -1.71 6.16
N GLU A 188 -7.09 -0.38 5.97
CA GLU A 188 -8.25 0.51 6.20
C GLU A 188 -8.19 1.90 5.50
N GLN A 189 -9.02 2.16 4.48
CA GLN A 189 -9.06 3.40 3.67
C GLN A 189 -10.47 4.05 3.64
N ARG A 190 -10.61 5.36 3.95
CA ARG A 190 -11.87 6.15 4.18
C ARG A 190 -11.70 7.67 3.91
N THR A 191 -12.08 8.26 2.76
CA THR A 191 -11.59 9.61 2.34
C THR A 191 -12.60 10.79 2.30
N MET A 192 -12.16 12.02 2.63
CA MET A 192 -12.88 13.31 2.58
C MET A 192 -11.90 14.52 2.43
N ILE A 193 -12.46 15.70 2.10
CA ILE A 193 -11.99 16.48 0.93
C ILE A 193 -12.19 18.00 1.12
N PRO A 194 -11.31 18.88 0.60
CA PRO A 194 -11.50 20.35 0.64
C PRO A 194 -12.77 20.82 -0.08
N ARG A 195 -13.53 21.74 0.54
CA ARG A 195 -14.70 22.38 -0.12
C ARG A 195 -14.24 23.53 -1.04
N PRO A 196 -14.90 23.75 -2.18
CA PRO A 196 -14.54 24.83 -3.09
C PRO A 196 -14.70 26.20 -2.43
N LYS A 197 -13.83 27.16 -2.76
CA LYS A 197 -14.05 28.57 -2.39
C LYS A 197 -15.43 28.99 -2.91
N PRO A 198 -16.26 29.69 -2.11
CA PRO A 198 -17.43 30.37 -2.64
C PRO A 198 -16.99 31.24 -3.81
N ALA A 199 -17.76 31.21 -4.91
CA ALA A 199 -17.52 32.11 -6.02
C ALA A 199 -17.44 33.55 -5.49
N PRO A 200 -16.52 34.39 -6.01
CA PRO A 200 -16.54 35.81 -5.65
C PRO A 200 -17.95 36.32 -5.91
N GLN A 201 -18.59 36.87 -4.87
CA GLN A 201 -19.91 37.45 -5.02
C GLN A 201 -19.81 38.50 -6.14
N PRO A 202 -20.79 38.55 -7.08
CA PRO A 202 -20.72 39.49 -8.18
C PRO A 202 -20.49 40.88 -7.59
N VAL A 203 -19.42 41.53 -8.04
CA VAL A 203 -19.12 42.90 -7.62
C VAL A 203 -20.32 43.73 -8.04
N CYS A 204 -21.05 44.28 -7.07
CA CYS A 204 -22.08 45.26 -7.38
C CYS A 204 -21.38 46.44 -8.06
N GLU A 205 -21.57 46.57 -9.37
CA GLU A 205 -21.06 47.72 -10.11
C GLU A 205 -21.66 49.00 -9.52
N PRO A 206 -20.85 50.07 -9.34
CA PRO A 206 -21.38 51.34 -8.89
C PRO A 206 -22.34 51.90 -9.95
N CYS A 207 -23.41 52.54 -9.50
CA CYS A 207 -24.46 53.08 -10.36
C CYS A 207 -23.90 53.91 -11.53
N GLY A 208 -24.24 53.54 -12.76
CA GLY A 208 -23.97 54.27 -13.99
C GLY A 208 -25.27 54.50 -14.76
N CYS A 209 -25.46 55.71 -15.28
CA CYS A 209 -26.78 56.23 -15.63
C CYS A 209 -27.28 55.88 -17.04
N GLU A 210 -28.61 55.81 -17.14
CA GLU A 210 -29.46 56.25 -18.26
C GLU A 210 -29.13 55.86 -19.72
N VAL A 211 -30.10 55.19 -20.35
CA VAL A 211 -30.71 55.74 -21.57
C VAL A 211 -32.22 55.77 -21.35
N ILE A 212 -32.81 56.97 -21.47
CA ILE A 212 -34.25 57.19 -21.48
C ILE A 212 -34.73 56.93 -22.91
N ASP A 213 -35.79 56.14 -23.08
CA ASP A 213 -36.62 56.22 -24.29
C ASP A 213 -38.09 56.27 -23.87
N GLU A 214 -38.80 57.29 -24.38
CA GLU A 214 -40.12 57.68 -23.89
C GLU A 214 -41.23 57.00 -24.70
N SER A 215 -41.88 55.99 -24.11
CA SER A 215 -43.22 55.57 -24.56
C SER A 215 -44.16 55.38 -23.38
N ILE A 216 -44.93 56.44 -23.10
CA ILE A 216 -45.94 56.49 -22.05
C ILE A 216 -47.22 55.78 -22.52
N THR A 217 -47.63 54.73 -21.81
CA THR A 217 -49.05 54.42 -21.56
C THR A 217 -49.16 53.83 -20.15
N GLY A 218 -49.77 54.55 -19.22
CA GLY A 218 -49.81 54.18 -17.81
C GLY A 218 -51.04 53.38 -17.38
N ILE A 219 -50.96 52.77 -16.20
CA ILE A 219 -52.03 52.50 -15.22
C ILE A 219 -51.32 52.16 -13.89
N ILE A 220 -51.87 52.62 -12.76
CA ILE A 220 -51.41 52.26 -11.40
C ILE A 220 -52.30 51.14 -10.87
N VAL A 221 -51.71 50.00 -10.47
CA VAL A 221 -52.38 49.01 -9.59
C VAL A 221 -51.37 48.44 -8.57
N GLU A 222 -51.52 48.91 -7.34
CA GLU A 222 -51.32 48.26 -6.02
C GLU A 222 -50.25 47.16 -5.81
N MET A 223 -49.40 47.38 -4.80
CA MET A 223 -48.62 46.31 -4.15
C MET A 223 -49.44 45.59 -3.06
N PRO A 224 -49.48 44.25 -3.06
CA PRO A 224 -49.48 43.44 -1.85
C PRO A 224 -48.03 43.04 -1.50
N GLY A 225 -47.60 42.93 -0.24
CA GLY A 225 -48.32 43.17 1.00
C GLY A 225 -47.48 42.75 2.22
N SER A 226 -46.82 43.72 2.86
CA SER A 226 -46.24 43.66 4.22
C SER A 226 -45.08 42.67 4.53
N ASP A 227 -43.98 43.25 5.01
CA ASP A 227 -42.77 42.62 5.57
C ASP A 227 -42.99 41.99 6.98
N VAL A 228 -44.18 41.43 7.20
CA VAL A 228 -44.73 41.00 8.50
C VAL A 228 -44.81 39.49 8.63
N ASP A 229 -45.20 38.75 7.58
CA ASP A 229 -45.32 37.29 7.63
C ASP A 229 -43.95 36.60 7.81
N TYR A 230 -42.91 37.05 7.10
CA TYR A 230 -41.55 36.50 7.26
C TYR A 230 -41.02 36.57 8.71
N LYS A 231 -41.34 37.65 9.43
CA LYS A 231 -40.97 37.82 10.85
C LYS A 231 -41.83 36.98 11.80
N LYS A 232 -43.02 36.55 11.36
CA LYS A 232 -43.90 35.64 12.10
C LYS A 232 -43.42 34.19 11.93
N GLU A 233 -43.12 33.75 10.71
CA GLU A 233 -42.57 32.43 10.40
C GLU A 233 -41.25 32.16 11.17
N LEU A 234 -40.33 33.13 11.18
CA LEU A 234 -39.09 33.05 11.96
C LEU A 234 -39.30 32.91 13.49
N ARG A 235 -40.40 33.43 14.03
CA ARG A 235 -40.76 33.29 15.45
C ARG A 235 -41.39 31.93 15.74
N GLU A 236 -42.22 31.42 14.83
CA GLU A 236 -42.84 30.10 14.95
C GLU A 236 -41.79 28.99 14.80
N ALA A 237 -40.89 29.07 13.82
CA ALA A 237 -39.75 28.15 13.66
C ALA A 237 -38.86 28.09 14.93
N ARG A 238 -38.52 29.24 15.51
CA ARG A 238 -37.76 29.30 16.78
C ARG A 238 -38.51 28.69 17.98
N LYS A 239 -39.85 28.73 17.97
CA LYS A 239 -40.67 28.11 19.04
C LYS A 239 -40.65 26.59 18.93
N ILE A 240 -40.77 26.05 17.71
CA ILE A 240 -40.72 24.61 17.41
C ILE A 240 -39.38 24.01 17.84
N VAL A 241 -38.26 24.62 17.45
CA VAL A 241 -36.91 24.15 17.85
C VAL A 241 -36.77 24.08 19.39
N ARG A 242 -37.27 25.11 20.10
CA ARG A 242 -37.20 25.18 21.56
C ARG A 242 -38.12 24.17 22.28
N GLU A 243 -39.20 23.72 21.64
CA GLU A 243 -40.03 22.61 22.12
C GLU A 243 -39.36 21.25 21.87
N GLN A 244 -38.74 21.05 20.71
CA GLN A 244 -37.97 19.84 20.41
C GLN A 244 -36.80 19.62 21.37
N GLU A 245 -36.02 20.67 21.69
CA GLU A 245 -34.96 20.61 22.71
C GLU A 245 -35.50 20.23 24.10
N ARG A 246 -36.67 20.76 24.48
CA ARG A 246 -37.31 20.45 25.77
C ARG A 246 -37.82 19.01 25.82
N ALA A 247 -38.39 18.51 24.72
CA ALA A 247 -38.81 17.12 24.59
C ALA A 247 -37.62 16.16 24.69
N ALA A 248 -36.56 16.40 23.91
CA ALA A 248 -35.32 15.60 23.95
C ALA A 248 -34.65 15.60 25.33
N ARG A 249 -34.65 16.73 26.04
CA ARG A 249 -34.11 16.81 27.41
C ARG A 249 -35.00 16.09 28.44
N LYS A 250 -36.30 15.90 28.15
CA LYS A 250 -37.22 15.12 28.99
C LYS A 250 -37.01 13.62 28.77
N THR A 251 -36.97 13.15 27.52
CA THR A 251 -36.71 11.73 27.20
C THR A 251 -35.36 11.28 27.74
N ALA A 252 -34.28 12.04 27.51
CA ALA A 252 -32.96 11.73 28.07
C ALA A 252 -32.95 11.64 29.61
N ARG A 253 -33.81 12.40 30.31
CA ARG A 253 -33.95 12.34 31.78
C ARG A 253 -34.78 11.13 32.24
N GLU A 254 -35.70 10.65 31.42
CA GLU A 254 -36.50 9.45 31.67
C GLU A 254 -35.66 8.18 31.39
N GLU A 255 -34.91 8.14 30.29
CA GLU A 255 -33.91 7.11 29.98
C GLU A 255 -32.85 7.00 31.08
N ALA A 256 -32.27 8.12 31.52
CA ALA A 256 -31.29 8.13 32.62
C ALA A 256 -31.87 7.66 33.97
N LYS A 257 -33.19 7.77 34.19
CA LYS A 257 -33.86 7.19 35.37
C LYS A 257 -34.12 5.70 35.18
N ALA A 258 -34.54 5.27 33.99
CA ALA A 258 -34.75 3.86 33.67
C ALA A 258 -33.45 3.05 33.78
N ALA A 259 -32.34 3.56 33.23
CA ALA A 259 -31.00 2.98 33.37
C ALA A 259 -30.59 2.83 34.84
N LYS A 260 -30.79 3.88 35.66
CA LYS A 260 -30.50 3.82 37.12
C LYS A 260 -31.41 2.86 37.89
N LYS A 261 -32.65 2.61 37.43
CA LYS A 261 -33.54 1.61 38.03
C LYS A 261 -33.08 0.20 37.68
N SER A 262 -32.81 -0.06 36.40
CA SER A 262 -32.31 -1.35 35.90
C SER A 262 -31.00 -1.75 36.58
N TYR A 263 -30.05 -0.81 36.73
CA TYR A 263 -28.79 -1.05 37.44
C TYR A 263 -29.02 -1.45 38.91
N ARG A 264 -29.97 -0.81 39.61
CA ARG A 264 -30.35 -1.15 41.00
C ARG A 264 -31.13 -2.46 41.15
N GLU A 265 -31.73 -2.96 40.08
CA GLU A 265 -32.40 -4.27 40.07
C GLU A 265 -31.37 -5.38 39.82
N LEU A 266 -30.32 -5.11 39.02
CA LEU A 266 -29.17 -6.00 38.84
C LEU A 266 -28.30 -6.12 40.10
N GLU A 267 -28.15 -5.05 40.91
CA GLU A 267 -27.44 -5.09 42.21
C GLU A 267 -28.17 -5.89 43.32
N LYS A 268 -29.34 -6.47 43.03
CA LYS A 268 -30.17 -7.21 44.01
C LYS A 268 -30.40 -8.69 43.64
N MET A 269 -29.76 -9.18 42.58
CA MET A 269 -29.70 -10.60 42.22
C MET A 269 -28.37 -11.21 42.62
#